data_AF-A0A1W5CXT6-F1
#
_entry.id   AF-A0A1W5CXT6-F1
#
_cell.length_a   1.000
_cell.length_b   1.000
_cell.length_c   1.000
_cell.angle_alpha   90.00
_cell.angle_beta   90.00
_cell.angle_gamma   90.00
#
_symmetry.space_group_name_H-M   'P 1'
#
loop_
_entity.id
_entity.type
_entity.pdbx_description
1 polymer ?
#
loop_
_entity_poly.entity_id
_entity_poly.type
_entity_poly.pdbx_seq_one_letter_code
_entity_poly.pdbx_strand_id
1 'polypeptide(L)'
;MSFLQPNLVLRGTWRKATYTVLRLIRNDCPNVWLGQSNDQQRVVLKEVHNSQSFNAEVNALDGYLRGHGSFRQLVNIIPDQKIVVYEYLADNLHNVLYSRPQLKLEEEKVKRVARVVLKGLATMHEKNMAHTDIKSDNILVDFDQHDTFSRIKLIDLGDSVRIEPTTHHPFTHPTYRAPEGLFGLPWTTKVDLWALGTLIMWGLTGARMFSPPGMDEKDEIYHVMVLTLQCAYFGPFPPKYVELSDAITMGDLDGIEGLVSQRGGRRKYRNTLASNISKETVSFLDKFMKLDPRDRPSPQELLRDQWLSGVVD
;
A
#
# COMPACT_ATOMS: atom_id res chain seq x y z
N MET A 1 -17.33 -16.48 11.62
CA MET A 1 -17.34 -17.56 10.62
C MET A 1 -18.17 -17.08 9.43
N SER A 2 -17.72 -17.31 8.20
CA SER A 2 -18.49 -16.95 7.00
C SER A 2 -19.79 -17.75 6.95
N PHE A 3 -20.86 -17.13 6.50
CA PHE A 3 -22.11 -17.82 6.17
C PHE A 3 -22.22 -18.09 4.65
N LEU A 4 -21.30 -17.56 3.84
CA LEU A 4 -21.27 -17.78 2.41
C LEU A 4 -20.81 -19.19 2.10
N GLN A 5 -21.42 -19.78 1.08
CA GLN A 5 -21.12 -21.10 0.57
C GLN A 5 -21.39 -21.15 -0.94
N PRO A 6 -20.69 -22.01 -1.70
CA PRO A 6 -20.94 -22.15 -3.13
C PRO A 6 -22.43 -22.35 -3.45
N ASN A 7 -22.88 -21.76 -4.55
CA ASN A 7 -24.26 -21.74 -5.06
C ASN A 7 -25.27 -20.92 -4.24
N LEU A 8 -24.87 -20.28 -3.14
CA LEU A 8 -25.73 -19.32 -2.45
C LEU A 8 -26.00 -18.11 -3.37
N VAL A 9 -27.25 -17.71 -3.48
CA VAL A 9 -27.66 -16.53 -4.26
C VAL A 9 -27.97 -15.37 -3.33
N LEU A 10 -27.25 -14.27 -3.52
CA LEU A 10 -27.42 -13.03 -2.77
C LEU A 10 -28.14 -11.99 -3.64
N ARG A 11 -28.88 -11.07 -3.01
CA ARG A 11 -29.56 -9.96 -3.69
C ARG A 11 -28.84 -8.65 -3.38
N GLY A 12 -28.37 -7.98 -4.42
CA GLY A 12 -27.78 -6.65 -4.30
C GLY A 12 -28.83 -5.57 -4.08
N THR A 13 -28.38 -4.42 -3.59
CA THR A 13 -29.24 -3.25 -3.34
C THR A 13 -29.66 -2.58 -4.65
N TRP A 14 -28.75 -2.51 -5.63
CA TRP A 14 -29.00 -1.79 -6.87
C TRP A 14 -29.49 -2.69 -8.00
N ARG A 15 -30.38 -2.14 -8.84
CA ARG A 15 -30.89 -2.74 -10.08
C ARG A 15 -31.49 -4.14 -9.94
N LYS A 16 -31.89 -4.55 -8.72
CA LYS A 16 -32.35 -5.91 -8.41
C LYS A 16 -31.38 -7.01 -8.89
N ALA A 17 -30.08 -6.70 -8.94
CA ALA A 17 -29.05 -7.65 -9.35
C ALA A 17 -28.93 -8.80 -8.33
N THR A 18 -28.62 -10.00 -8.81
CA THR A 18 -28.34 -11.16 -7.95
C THR A 18 -26.93 -11.68 -8.20
N TYR A 19 -26.34 -12.28 -7.17
CA TYR A 19 -24.97 -12.77 -7.19
C TYR A 19 -24.92 -14.20 -6.65
N THR A 20 -24.47 -15.13 -7.49
CA THR A 20 -24.20 -16.52 -7.10
C THR A 20 -22.77 -16.63 -6.59
N VAL A 21 -22.61 -17.11 -5.36
CA VAL A 21 -21.29 -17.41 -4.77
C VAL A 21 -20.69 -18.61 -5.49
N LEU A 22 -19.46 -18.49 -5.98
CA LEU A 22 -18.76 -19.59 -6.67
C LEU A 22 -17.78 -20.31 -5.74
N ARG A 23 -16.75 -19.60 -5.26
CA ARG A 23 -15.71 -20.18 -4.39
C ARG A 23 -15.03 -19.11 -3.53
N LEU A 24 -14.48 -19.54 -2.40
CA LEU A 24 -13.62 -18.72 -1.55
C LEU A 24 -12.28 -18.47 -2.26
N ILE A 25 -11.82 -17.22 -2.29
CA ILE A 25 -10.53 -16.84 -2.88
C ILE A 25 -9.54 -16.32 -1.84
N ARG A 26 -10.01 -15.81 -0.70
CA ARG A 26 -9.17 -15.48 0.45
C ARG A 26 -9.90 -15.82 1.74
N ASN A 27 -9.25 -16.63 2.58
CA ASN A 27 -9.74 -17.04 3.89
C ASN A 27 -8.97 -16.34 5.01
N ASP A 28 -9.00 -15.01 5.00
CA ASP A 28 -8.37 -14.17 6.01
C ASP A 28 -9.22 -12.92 6.20
N CYS A 29 -9.57 -12.58 7.43
CA CYS A 29 -10.61 -11.58 7.73
C CYS A 29 -10.29 -10.23 7.04
N PRO A 30 -11.10 -9.75 6.08
CA PRO A 30 -12.40 -10.27 5.62
C PRO A 30 -12.30 -11.36 4.56
N ASN A 31 -13.18 -12.36 4.66
CA ASN A 31 -13.34 -13.39 3.64
C ASN A 31 -13.71 -12.77 2.29
N VAL A 32 -13.06 -13.26 1.24
CA VAL A 32 -13.26 -12.78 -0.12
C VAL A 32 -13.64 -13.96 -0.99
N TRP A 33 -14.74 -13.82 -1.72
CA TRP A 33 -15.30 -14.85 -2.58
C TRP A 33 -15.34 -14.38 -4.03
N LEU A 34 -15.10 -15.32 -4.93
CA LEU A 34 -15.49 -15.16 -6.33
C LEU A 34 -16.99 -15.40 -6.45
N GLY A 35 -17.68 -14.50 -7.12
CA GLY A 35 -19.09 -14.63 -7.46
C GLY A 35 -19.34 -14.43 -8.94
N GLN A 36 -20.57 -14.71 -9.35
CA GLN A 36 -21.08 -14.42 -10.67
C GLN A 36 -22.41 -13.68 -10.54
N SER A 37 -22.57 -12.61 -11.30
CA SER A 37 -23.81 -11.85 -11.38
C SER A 37 -24.81 -12.51 -12.34
N ASN A 38 -26.07 -12.09 -12.29
CA ASN A 38 -27.15 -12.63 -13.12
C ASN A 38 -26.94 -12.42 -14.63
N ASP A 39 -26.13 -11.45 -15.05
CA ASP A 39 -25.69 -11.22 -16.43
C ASP A 39 -24.37 -11.94 -16.78
N GLN A 40 -24.01 -12.95 -15.97
CA GLN A 40 -22.83 -13.80 -16.12
C GLN A 40 -21.48 -13.12 -15.90
N GLN A 41 -21.43 -11.87 -15.43
CA GLN A 41 -20.15 -11.19 -15.14
C GLN A 41 -19.53 -11.70 -13.84
N ARG A 42 -18.20 -11.89 -13.85
CA ARG A 42 -17.43 -12.23 -12.64
C ARG A 42 -17.35 -11.02 -11.71
N VAL A 43 -17.59 -11.27 -10.43
CA VAL A 43 -17.51 -10.25 -9.37
C VAL A 43 -16.75 -10.80 -8.18
N VAL A 44 -16.36 -9.91 -7.28
CA VAL A 44 -15.82 -10.28 -5.97
C VAL A 44 -16.79 -9.86 -4.87
N LEU A 45 -17.03 -10.76 -3.93
CA LEU A 45 -17.88 -10.56 -2.76
C LEU A 45 -16.96 -10.53 -1.52
N LYS A 46 -16.83 -9.37 -0.88
CA LYS A 46 -15.99 -9.17 0.32
C LYS A 46 -16.89 -9.06 1.55
N GLU A 47 -16.75 -9.98 2.51
CA GLU A 47 -17.50 -9.99 3.77
C GLU A 47 -16.83 -9.09 4.81
N VAL A 48 -17.27 -7.84 4.93
CA VAL A 48 -16.65 -6.87 5.86
C VAL A 48 -17.38 -6.88 7.19
N HIS A 49 -16.97 -7.76 8.10
CA HIS A 49 -17.68 -7.97 9.38
C HIS A 49 -17.71 -6.72 10.28
N ASN A 50 -16.64 -5.92 10.27
CA ASN A 50 -16.58 -4.65 11.02
C ASN A 50 -17.44 -3.58 10.31
N SER A 51 -18.44 -3.05 11.02
CA SER A 51 -19.36 -2.04 10.47
C SER A 51 -18.66 -0.73 10.10
N GLN A 52 -17.65 -0.31 10.88
CA GLN A 52 -16.92 0.93 10.61
C GLN A 52 -16.12 0.78 9.31
N SER A 53 -15.38 -0.32 9.14
CA SER A 53 -14.62 -0.60 7.91
C SER A 53 -15.54 -0.76 6.70
N PHE A 54 -16.68 -1.45 6.85
CA PHE A 54 -17.69 -1.57 5.77
C PHE A 54 -18.18 -0.19 5.33
N ASN A 55 -18.59 0.65 6.29
CA ASN A 55 -19.09 1.99 6.00
C ASN A 55 -18.00 2.88 5.42
N ALA A 56 -16.77 2.83 5.93
CA ALA A 56 -15.64 3.60 5.41
C ALA A 56 -15.37 3.27 3.94
N GLU A 57 -15.31 1.98 3.60
CA GLU A 57 -15.04 1.51 2.25
C GLU A 57 -16.17 1.88 1.28
N VAL A 58 -17.44 1.68 1.68
CA VAL A 58 -18.61 2.06 0.86
C VAL A 58 -18.69 3.59 0.69
N ASN A 59 -18.53 4.37 1.76
CA ASN A 59 -18.59 5.84 1.68
C ASN A 59 -17.48 6.43 0.82
N ALA A 60 -16.30 5.83 0.82
CA ALA A 60 -15.21 6.27 -0.04
C ALA A 60 -15.54 5.98 -1.52
N LEU A 61 -15.89 4.73 -1.85
CA LEU A 61 -16.09 4.28 -3.23
C LEU A 61 -17.42 4.73 -3.85
N ASP A 62 -18.45 4.95 -3.05
CA ASP A 62 -19.73 5.51 -3.50
C ASP A 62 -19.79 7.04 -3.33
N GLY A 63 -18.76 7.63 -2.70
CA GLY A 63 -18.64 9.07 -2.47
C GLY A 63 -17.50 9.69 -3.27
N TYR A 64 -16.45 10.12 -2.58
CA TYR A 64 -15.40 10.97 -3.17
C TYR A 64 -14.45 10.22 -4.12
N LEU A 65 -14.47 8.88 -4.16
CA LEU A 65 -13.71 8.06 -5.11
C LEU A 65 -14.59 7.39 -6.17
N ARG A 66 -15.89 7.73 -6.25
CA ARG A 66 -16.81 7.12 -7.20
C ARG A 66 -16.32 7.31 -8.64
N GLY A 67 -16.15 6.20 -9.36
CA GLY A 67 -15.68 6.20 -10.75
C GLY A 67 -14.20 6.51 -10.92
N HIS A 68 -13.44 6.70 -9.84
CA HIS A 68 -12.03 7.09 -9.94
C HIS A 68 -11.18 5.95 -10.50
N GLY A 69 -10.45 6.22 -11.58
CA GLY A 69 -9.72 5.21 -12.36
C GLY A 69 -8.66 4.42 -11.58
N SER A 70 -8.09 5.00 -10.52
CA SER A 70 -7.08 4.31 -9.70
C SER A 70 -7.63 3.29 -8.69
N PHE A 71 -8.93 3.28 -8.37
CA PHE A 71 -9.50 2.40 -7.36
C PHE A 71 -10.35 1.30 -7.98
N ARG A 72 -10.38 0.13 -7.36
CA ARG A 72 -11.30 -0.94 -7.78
C ARG A 72 -12.75 -0.47 -7.65
N GLN A 73 -13.53 -0.70 -8.68
CA GLN A 73 -14.89 -0.19 -8.74
C GLN A 73 -15.86 -0.98 -7.86
N LEU A 74 -16.68 -0.23 -7.14
CA LEU A 74 -17.85 -0.72 -6.42
C LEU A 74 -18.96 -1.05 -7.42
N VAL A 75 -19.41 -2.31 -7.42
CA VAL A 75 -20.48 -2.81 -8.30
C VAL A 75 -21.82 -2.82 -7.57
N ASN A 76 -21.84 -3.27 -6.31
CA ASN A 76 -23.05 -3.33 -5.48
C ASN A 76 -22.72 -3.45 -3.99
N ILE A 77 -23.73 -3.33 -3.16
CA ILE A 77 -23.67 -3.63 -1.73
C ILE A 77 -24.82 -4.53 -1.32
N ILE A 78 -24.57 -5.34 -0.30
CA ILE A 78 -25.54 -6.20 0.36
C ILE A 78 -25.45 -5.88 1.86
N PRO A 79 -26.15 -4.84 2.34
CA PRO A 79 -25.91 -4.24 3.66
C PRO A 79 -26.21 -5.18 4.84
N ASP A 80 -27.31 -5.93 4.77
CA ASP A 80 -27.73 -6.83 5.86
C ASP A 80 -26.68 -7.90 6.17
N GLN A 81 -25.95 -8.33 5.14
CA GLN A 81 -24.85 -9.29 5.25
C GLN A 81 -23.46 -8.62 5.28
N LYS A 82 -23.40 -7.29 5.24
CA LYS A 82 -22.16 -6.49 5.16
C LYS A 82 -21.21 -6.96 4.06
N ILE A 83 -21.76 -7.24 2.88
CA ILE A 83 -20.97 -7.64 1.72
C ILE A 83 -20.85 -6.46 0.77
N VAL A 84 -19.61 -6.19 0.37
CA VAL A 84 -19.31 -5.28 -0.72
C VAL A 84 -19.05 -6.10 -1.99
N VAL A 85 -19.69 -5.72 -3.09
CA VAL A 85 -19.56 -6.37 -4.39
C VAL A 85 -18.68 -5.51 -5.27
N TYR A 86 -17.57 -6.06 -5.75
CA TYR A 86 -16.60 -5.37 -6.61
C TYR A 86 -16.54 -5.97 -8.01
N GLU A 87 -16.02 -5.18 -8.95
CA GLU A 87 -15.53 -5.71 -10.23
C GLU A 87 -14.44 -6.77 -9.99
N TYR A 88 -14.32 -7.76 -10.86
CA TYR A 88 -13.22 -8.73 -10.79
C TYR A 88 -11.93 -8.18 -11.42
N LEU A 89 -10.79 -8.45 -10.78
CA LEU A 89 -9.44 -8.33 -11.34
C LEU A 89 -8.69 -9.64 -11.10
N ALA A 90 -7.73 -9.96 -11.98
CA ALA A 90 -7.10 -11.26 -12.07
C ALA A 90 -6.15 -11.57 -10.91
N ASP A 91 -5.27 -10.64 -10.56
CA ASP A 91 -4.21 -10.89 -9.57
C ASP A 91 -3.86 -9.65 -8.76
N ASN A 92 -3.02 -9.81 -7.73
CA ASN A 92 -2.39 -8.72 -6.99
C ASN A 92 -0.89 -8.62 -7.31
N LEU A 93 -0.31 -7.45 -7.10
CA LEU A 93 1.10 -7.18 -7.39
C LEU A 93 2.04 -8.03 -6.52
N HIS A 94 1.61 -8.43 -5.32
CA HIS A 94 2.38 -9.30 -4.44
C HIS A 94 2.69 -10.63 -5.13
N ASN A 95 1.69 -11.31 -5.68
CA ASN A 95 1.84 -12.57 -6.39
C ASN A 95 2.73 -12.43 -7.62
N VAL A 96 2.64 -11.31 -8.34
CA VAL A 96 3.52 -11.02 -9.49
C VAL A 96 4.98 -10.90 -9.05
N LEU A 97 5.25 -10.17 -7.96
CA LEU A 97 6.59 -10.00 -7.43
C LEU A 97 7.17 -11.30 -6.84
N TYR A 98 6.33 -12.10 -6.18
CA TYR A 98 6.76 -13.34 -5.52
C TYR A 98 6.91 -14.53 -6.46
N SER A 99 6.07 -14.64 -7.50
CA SER A 99 6.15 -15.74 -8.47
C SER A 99 7.40 -15.66 -9.35
N ARG A 100 8.05 -14.50 -9.40
CA ARG A 100 9.27 -14.25 -10.18
C ARG A 100 10.37 -13.59 -9.31
N PRO A 101 10.80 -14.20 -8.19
CA PRO A 101 11.63 -13.52 -7.19
C PRO A 101 13.04 -13.16 -7.69
N GLN A 102 13.51 -13.85 -8.73
CA GLN A 102 14.79 -13.59 -9.39
C GLN A 102 14.70 -12.47 -10.46
N LEU A 103 13.48 -12.06 -10.83
CA LEU A 103 13.22 -11.11 -11.91
C LEU A 103 12.59 -9.84 -11.36
N LYS A 104 13.34 -8.76 -11.41
CA LYS A 104 12.86 -7.40 -11.21
C LYS A 104 11.72 -7.11 -12.19
N LEU A 105 10.75 -6.29 -11.79
CA LEU A 105 9.82 -5.74 -12.76
C LEU A 105 10.55 -4.81 -13.71
N GLU A 106 10.12 -4.80 -14.96
CA GLU A 106 10.51 -3.79 -15.93
C GLU A 106 10.17 -2.40 -15.38
N GLU A 107 11.07 -1.43 -15.56
CA GLU A 107 10.90 -0.08 -15.01
C GLU A 107 9.58 0.56 -15.44
N GLU A 108 9.14 0.33 -16.68
CA GLU A 108 7.87 0.83 -17.20
C GLU A 108 6.65 0.26 -16.46
N LYS A 109 6.67 -1.02 -16.06
CA LYS A 109 5.62 -1.61 -15.22
C LYS A 109 5.59 -0.93 -13.84
N VAL A 110 6.76 -0.67 -13.26
CA VAL A 110 6.87 0.03 -11.97
C VAL A 110 6.38 1.47 -12.09
N LYS A 111 6.73 2.19 -13.15
CA LYS A 111 6.24 3.55 -13.43
C LYS A 111 4.72 3.62 -13.53
N ARG A 112 4.10 2.66 -14.22
CA ARG A 112 2.63 2.57 -14.35
C ARG A 112 1.97 2.33 -13.00
N VAL A 113 2.51 1.43 -12.18
CA VAL A 113 2.05 1.23 -10.80
C VAL A 113 2.18 2.53 -10.00
N ALA A 114 3.37 3.14 -9.98
CA ALA A 114 3.62 4.38 -9.24
C ALA A 114 2.65 5.50 -9.65
N ARG A 115 2.44 5.70 -10.96
CA ARG A 115 1.53 6.71 -11.49
C ARG A 115 0.08 6.48 -11.05
N VAL A 116 -0.42 5.25 -11.18
CA VAL A 116 -1.80 4.92 -10.79
C VAL A 116 -2.01 5.11 -9.29
N VAL A 117 -1.07 4.64 -8.47
CA VAL A 117 -1.13 4.81 -7.01
C VAL A 117 -1.07 6.28 -6.63
N LEU A 118 -0.13 7.05 -7.19
CA LEU A 118 -0.02 8.50 -6.93
C LEU A 118 -1.29 9.26 -7.32
N LYS A 119 -1.96 8.90 -8.42
CA LYS A 119 -3.26 9.49 -8.77
C LYS A 119 -4.35 9.20 -7.75
N GLY A 120 -4.40 7.97 -7.23
CA GLY A 120 -5.34 7.61 -6.17
C GLY A 120 -5.05 8.38 -4.88
N LEU A 121 -3.77 8.44 -4.49
CA LEU A 121 -3.33 9.17 -3.30
C LEU A 121 -3.54 10.68 -3.44
N ALA A 122 -3.36 11.27 -4.63
CA ALA A 122 -3.64 12.69 -4.87
C ALA A 122 -5.08 13.06 -4.47
N THR A 123 -6.06 12.28 -4.94
CA THR A 123 -7.48 12.47 -4.63
C THR A 123 -7.79 12.24 -3.15
N MET A 124 -7.22 11.21 -2.53
CA MET A 124 -7.41 10.95 -1.09
C MET A 124 -6.79 12.06 -0.22
N HIS A 125 -5.56 12.46 -0.52
CA HIS A 125 -4.80 13.43 0.27
C HIS A 125 -5.42 14.84 0.17
N GLU A 126 -6.03 15.21 -0.96
CA GLU A 126 -6.85 16.43 -1.07
C GLU A 126 -8.05 16.46 -0.12
N LYS A 127 -8.56 15.29 0.27
CA LYS A 127 -9.62 15.15 1.29
C LYS A 127 -9.06 14.95 2.70
N ASN A 128 -7.74 15.07 2.87
CA ASN A 128 -7.03 14.77 4.12
C ASN A 128 -7.26 13.32 4.60
N MET A 129 -7.41 12.40 3.66
CA MET A 129 -7.54 10.96 3.90
C MET A 129 -6.21 10.26 3.59
N ALA A 130 -5.76 9.39 4.49
CA ALA A 130 -4.64 8.48 4.25
C ALA A 130 -5.18 7.07 3.95
N HIS A 131 -4.50 6.35 3.06
CA HIS A 131 -4.84 4.96 2.77
C HIS A 131 -4.37 4.00 3.86
N THR A 132 -3.21 4.27 4.47
CA THR A 132 -2.64 3.58 5.64
C THR A 132 -2.35 2.09 5.48
N ASP A 133 -2.46 1.54 4.25
CA ASP A 133 -2.10 0.15 3.95
C ASP A 133 -1.64 -0.02 2.50
N ILE A 134 -0.84 0.94 2.00
CA ILE A 134 -0.19 0.80 0.70
C ILE A 134 0.86 -0.31 0.78
N LYS A 135 0.60 -1.41 0.09
CA LYS A 135 1.48 -2.58 -0.04
C LYS A 135 1.17 -3.34 -1.33
N SER A 136 2.03 -4.27 -1.71
CA SER A 136 1.86 -5.06 -2.94
C SER A 136 0.55 -5.85 -2.98
N ASP A 137 0.05 -6.30 -1.84
CA ASP A 137 -1.21 -7.06 -1.74
C ASP A 137 -2.45 -6.23 -2.09
N ASN A 138 -2.37 -4.91 -1.88
CA ASN A 138 -3.49 -3.97 -2.08
C ASN A 138 -3.43 -3.25 -3.43
N ILE A 139 -2.63 -3.77 -4.37
CA ILE A 139 -2.59 -3.31 -5.75
C ILE A 139 -2.97 -4.48 -6.64
N LEU A 140 -4.16 -4.43 -7.20
CA LEU A 140 -4.64 -5.42 -8.17
C LEU A 140 -4.19 -5.06 -9.57
N VAL A 141 -3.91 -6.11 -10.35
CA VAL A 141 -3.48 -6.00 -11.74
C VAL A 141 -4.24 -6.98 -12.63
N ASP A 142 -4.51 -6.55 -13.85
CA ASP A 142 -4.85 -7.42 -14.98
C ASP A 142 -3.76 -7.36 -16.03
N PHE A 143 -3.75 -8.34 -16.91
CA PHE A 143 -2.79 -8.46 -17.99
C PHE A 143 -3.49 -8.33 -19.33
N ASP A 144 -2.81 -7.76 -20.32
CA ASP A 144 -3.16 -7.93 -21.71
C ASP A 144 -2.54 -9.23 -22.29
N GLN A 145 -2.75 -9.45 -23.58
CA GLN A 145 -2.21 -10.59 -24.31
C GLN A 145 -0.67 -10.64 -24.40
N HIS A 146 0.02 -9.57 -23.98
CA HIS A 146 1.48 -9.42 -24.02
C HIS A 146 2.11 -9.45 -22.62
N ASP A 147 1.40 -9.94 -21.60
CA ASP A 147 1.87 -9.95 -20.18
C ASP A 147 2.20 -8.53 -19.66
N THR A 148 1.57 -7.50 -20.23
CA THR A 148 1.67 -6.12 -19.76
C THR A 148 0.44 -5.78 -18.93
N PHE A 149 0.60 -4.92 -17.92
CA PHE A 149 -0.52 -4.56 -17.05
C PHE A 149 -1.60 -3.81 -17.84
N SER A 150 -2.79 -4.39 -18.01
CA SER A 150 -3.89 -3.72 -18.73
C SER A 150 -4.71 -2.83 -17.79
N ARG A 151 -4.85 -3.24 -16.53
CA ARG A 151 -5.50 -2.46 -15.46
C ARG A 151 -4.67 -2.55 -14.20
N ILE A 152 -4.58 -1.46 -13.45
CA ILE A 152 -3.95 -1.38 -12.13
C ILE A 152 -4.94 -0.67 -11.21
N LYS A 153 -5.23 -1.24 -10.04
CA LYS A 153 -6.25 -0.71 -9.11
C LYS A 153 -5.80 -0.84 -7.67
N LEU A 154 -5.93 0.23 -6.89
CA LEU A 154 -5.87 0.21 -5.44
C LEU A 154 -7.13 -0.41 -4.85
N ILE A 155 -6.96 -1.14 -3.74
CA ILE A 155 -8.04 -1.75 -2.97
C ILE A 155 -7.85 -1.53 -1.47
N ASP A 156 -8.86 -1.96 -0.71
CA ASP A 156 -8.83 -2.06 0.75
C ASP A 156 -8.78 -0.70 1.48
N LEU A 157 -9.89 0.04 1.35
CA LEU A 157 -10.09 1.34 2.01
C LEU A 157 -10.70 1.21 3.40
N GLY A 158 -10.88 -0.01 3.91
CA GLY A 158 -11.54 -0.29 5.18
C GLY A 158 -10.82 0.28 6.40
N ASP A 159 -9.49 0.46 6.29
CA ASP A 159 -8.65 1.05 7.33
C ASP A 159 -8.23 2.49 7.01
N SER A 160 -8.70 3.05 5.88
CA SER A 160 -8.40 4.43 5.52
C SER A 160 -8.94 5.40 6.57
N VAL A 161 -8.16 6.42 6.88
CA VAL A 161 -8.47 7.33 8.00
C VAL A 161 -8.30 8.77 7.58
N ARG A 162 -9.15 9.63 8.15
CA ARG A 162 -8.97 11.07 8.07
C ARG A 162 -7.85 11.47 9.03
N ILE A 163 -6.86 12.21 8.54
CA ILE A 163 -5.77 12.68 9.40
C ILE A 163 -6.31 13.70 10.39
N GLU A 164 -6.04 13.47 11.67
CA GLU A 164 -6.33 14.36 12.79
C GLU A 164 -5.03 14.62 13.58
N PRO A 165 -4.95 15.71 14.37
CA PRO A 165 -3.74 16.01 15.15
C PRO A 165 -3.33 14.87 16.10
N THR A 166 -4.28 14.06 16.54
CA THR A 166 -4.08 12.93 17.45
C THR A 166 -3.88 11.60 16.72
N THR A 167 -3.63 11.59 15.42
CA THR A 167 -3.44 10.35 14.65
C THR A 167 -2.02 9.78 14.89
N HIS A 168 -1.93 8.69 15.67
CA HIS A 168 -0.68 8.00 16.00
C HIS A 168 -0.82 6.46 16.13
N HIS A 169 -1.93 5.88 15.65
CA HIS A 169 -2.15 4.43 15.73
C HIS A 169 -1.28 3.64 14.71
N PRO A 170 -1.00 2.35 14.95
CA PRO A 170 -0.30 1.51 13.99
C PRO A 170 -1.04 1.39 12.66
N PHE A 171 -0.29 1.34 11.56
CA PHE A 171 -0.80 1.23 10.19
C PHE A 171 0.19 0.46 9.31
N THR A 172 -0.29 -0.16 8.23
CA THR A 172 0.49 -0.97 7.28
C THR A 172 1.34 -2.09 7.94
N HIS A 173 1.79 -3.03 7.14
CA HIS A 173 2.85 -3.93 7.52
C HIS A 173 4.18 -3.17 7.83
N PRO A 174 4.96 -3.54 8.87
CA PRO A 174 6.10 -2.74 9.33
C PRO A 174 7.17 -2.47 8.28
N THR A 175 7.41 -3.40 7.36
CA THR A 175 8.40 -3.24 6.28
C THR A 175 8.07 -2.13 5.28
N TYR A 176 6.80 -1.70 5.22
CA TYR A 176 6.32 -0.57 4.43
C TYR A 176 6.08 0.68 5.27
N ARG A 177 6.12 0.56 6.61
CA ARG A 177 5.74 1.64 7.52
C ARG A 177 6.80 2.73 7.52
N ALA A 178 6.33 3.97 7.47
CA ALA A 178 7.19 5.15 7.58
C ALA A 178 7.88 5.22 8.95
N PRO A 179 9.08 5.81 9.04
CA PRO A 179 9.81 5.89 10.29
C PRO A 179 9.00 6.56 11.41
N GLU A 180 8.32 7.67 11.13
CA GLU A 180 7.46 8.35 12.10
C GLU A 180 6.36 7.42 12.66
N GLY A 181 5.83 6.50 11.84
CA GLY A 181 4.84 5.53 12.29
C GLY A 181 5.41 4.37 13.10
N LEU A 182 6.65 3.95 12.83
CA LEU A 182 7.35 2.93 13.63
C LEU A 182 7.78 3.48 14.99
N PHE A 183 8.09 4.77 15.02
CA PHE A 183 8.42 5.52 16.21
C PHE A 183 7.18 5.92 17.05
N GLY A 184 5.96 5.78 16.49
CA GLY A 184 4.73 6.20 17.18
C GLY A 184 4.56 7.72 17.27
N LEU A 185 5.24 8.47 16.40
CA LEU A 185 5.10 9.92 16.27
C LEU A 185 3.78 10.29 15.57
N PRO A 186 3.29 11.53 15.75
CA PRO A 186 2.22 12.05 14.91
C PRO A 186 2.58 11.93 13.43
N TRP A 187 1.62 11.45 12.65
CA TRP A 187 1.84 11.21 11.22
C TRP A 187 0.72 11.81 10.37
N THR A 188 1.03 11.98 9.08
CA THR A 188 0.13 12.59 8.09
C THR A 188 -0.06 11.64 6.91
N THR A 189 -0.77 12.08 5.86
CA THR A 189 -0.93 11.29 4.64
C THR A 189 0.40 10.93 3.95
N LYS A 190 1.52 11.58 4.33
CA LYS A 190 2.87 11.32 3.83
C LYS A 190 3.39 9.91 4.15
N VAL A 191 2.74 9.18 5.06
CA VAL A 191 3.06 7.76 5.31
C VAL A 191 2.77 6.87 4.10
N ASP A 192 1.72 7.20 3.31
CA ASP A 192 1.39 6.47 2.09
C ASP A 192 2.48 6.62 1.03
N LEU A 193 3.13 7.78 0.99
CA LEU A 193 4.22 8.05 0.05
C LEU A 193 5.47 7.24 0.42
N TRP A 194 5.82 7.18 1.70
CA TRP A 194 6.90 6.29 2.13
C TRP A 194 6.63 4.84 1.73
N ALA A 195 5.42 4.34 2.04
CA ALA A 195 5.01 3.00 1.69
C ALA A 195 5.09 2.73 0.18
N LEU A 196 4.63 3.67 -0.66
CA LEU A 196 4.80 3.58 -2.11
C LEU A 196 6.29 3.56 -2.52
N GLY A 197 7.14 4.38 -1.90
CA GLY A 197 8.59 4.34 -2.13
C GLY A 197 9.17 2.96 -1.85
N THR A 198 8.77 2.31 -0.76
CA THR A 198 9.23 0.94 -0.42
C THR A 198 8.79 -0.08 -1.46
N LEU A 199 7.57 0.04 -1.97
CA LEU A 199 7.04 -0.83 -3.00
C LEU A 199 7.76 -0.66 -4.34
N ILE A 200 8.02 0.59 -4.76
CA ILE A 200 8.76 0.89 -5.99
C ILE A 200 10.17 0.28 -5.90
N MET A 201 10.85 0.43 -4.76
CA MET A 201 12.15 -0.20 -4.55
C MET A 201 12.06 -1.72 -4.65
N TRP A 202 11.04 -2.35 -4.06
CA TRP A 202 10.87 -3.80 -4.19
C TRP A 202 10.65 -4.20 -5.65
N GLY A 203 9.77 -3.52 -6.39
CA GLY A 203 9.53 -3.79 -7.80
C GLY A 203 10.80 -3.72 -8.65
N LEU A 204 11.64 -2.70 -8.43
CA LEU A 204 12.88 -2.49 -9.19
C LEU A 204 14.04 -3.41 -8.78
N THR A 205 13.99 -3.99 -7.59
CA THR A 205 15.12 -4.75 -7.03
C THR A 205 14.86 -6.23 -6.90
N GLY A 206 13.60 -6.63 -6.84
CA GLY A 206 13.18 -7.97 -6.43
C GLY A 206 13.31 -8.20 -4.92
N ALA A 207 13.77 -7.22 -4.13
CA ALA A 207 14.06 -7.38 -2.71
C ALA A 207 13.28 -6.42 -1.81
N ARG A 208 12.73 -6.96 -0.70
CA ARG A 208 12.13 -6.17 0.38
C ARG A 208 13.22 -5.57 1.26
N MET A 209 13.71 -4.39 0.91
CA MET A 209 14.91 -3.77 1.53
C MET A 209 14.85 -3.61 3.05
N PHE A 210 13.65 -3.41 3.59
CA PHE A 210 13.41 -3.20 5.02
C PHE A 210 12.88 -4.45 5.75
N SER A 211 12.94 -5.63 5.12
CA SER A 211 12.63 -6.90 5.78
C SER A 211 13.87 -7.39 6.54
N PRO A 212 13.84 -7.47 7.88
CA PRO A 212 14.92 -8.07 8.66
C PRO A 212 15.04 -9.57 8.30
N PRO A 213 16.22 -10.05 7.86
CA PRO A 213 16.37 -11.44 7.44
C PRO A 213 16.30 -12.39 8.63
N GLY A 214 15.53 -13.47 8.48
CA GLY A 214 15.45 -14.55 9.47
C GLY A 214 14.73 -14.20 10.78
N MET A 215 13.96 -13.11 10.79
CA MET A 215 13.23 -12.63 11.98
C MET A 215 11.73 -12.87 11.81
N ASP A 216 11.04 -13.25 12.88
CA ASP A 216 9.59 -13.33 12.86
C ASP A 216 9.03 -11.91 12.98
N GLU A 217 8.01 -11.59 12.19
CA GLU A 217 7.30 -10.30 12.24
C GLU A 217 6.65 -10.04 13.60
N LYS A 218 6.44 -11.11 14.40
CA LYS A 218 5.90 -11.05 15.77
C LYS A 218 6.97 -10.78 16.83
N ASP A 219 8.26 -10.80 16.48
CA ASP A 219 9.33 -10.50 17.43
C ASP A 219 9.21 -9.05 17.93
N GLU A 220 9.32 -8.85 19.24
CA GLU A 220 9.16 -7.53 19.88
C GLU A 220 10.12 -6.46 19.32
N ILE A 221 11.30 -6.90 18.86
CA ILE A 221 12.33 -6.02 18.30
C ILE A 221 12.20 -5.82 16.78
N TYR A 222 11.22 -6.45 16.11
CA TYR A 222 11.11 -6.41 14.65
C TYR A 222 11.02 -4.97 14.13
N HIS A 223 10.19 -4.14 14.75
CA HIS A 223 10.06 -2.71 14.41
C HIS A 223 11.37 -1.93 14.55
N VAL A 224 12.13 -2.20 15.61
CA VAL A 224 13.44 -1.58 15.86
C VAL A 224 14.44 -2.02 14.78
N MET A 225 14.38 -3.28 14.33
CA MET A 225 15.25 -3.75 13.25
C MET A 225 14.86 -3.15 11.89
N VAL A 226 13.57 -2.95 11.64
CA VAL A 226 13.11 -2.19 10.46
C VAL A 226 13.66 -0.77 10.52
N LEU A 227 13.52 -0.04 11.64
CA LEU A 227 14.08 1.30 11.82
C LEU A 227 15.60 1.31 11.61
N THR A 228 16.30 0.29 12.12
CA THR A 228 17.75 0.13 11.92
C THR A 228 18.09 -0.01 10.44
N LEU A 229 17.32 -0.77 9.66
CA LEU A 229 17.53 -0.89 8.21
C LEU A 229 17.22 0.43 7.48
N GLN A 230 16.12 1.10 7.82
CA GLN A 230 15.77 2.42 7.27
C GLN A 230 16.90 3.42 7.50
N CYS A 231 17.40 3.48 8.74
CA CYS A 231 18.51 4.33 9.13
C CYS A 231 19.82 3.92 8.43
N ALA A 232 20.09 2.62 8.28
CA ALA A 232 21.28 2.14 7.57
C ALA A 232 21.34 2.62 6.11
N TYR A 233 20.19 2.72 5.42
CA TYR A 233 20.14 3.15 4.02
C TYR A 233 19.97 4.66 3.82
N PHE A 234 19.17 5.32 4.67
CA PHE A 234 18.74 6.71 4.45
C PHE A 234 19.07 7.65 5.62
N GLY A 235 19.59 7.12 6.72
CA GLY A 235 19.91 7.85 7.94
C GLY A 235 21.07 8.84 7.83
N PRO A 236 21.27 9.67 8.86
CA PRO A 236 20.66 9.57 10.19
C PRO A 236 19.21 10.03 10.27
N PHE A 237 18.46 9.51 11.25
CA PHE A 237 17.15 10.10 11.59
C PHE A 237 17.35 11.54 12.07
N PRO A 238 16.46 12.46 11.66
CA PRO A 238 16.70 13.87 11.90
C PRO A 238 16.42 14.21 13.38
N PRO A 239 17.28 15.00 14.06
CA PRO A 239 17.11 15.33 15.47
C PRO A 239 15.75 15.93 15.80
N LYS A 240 15.16 16.70 14.86
CA LYS A 240 13.81 17.28 14.94
C LYS A 240 12.67 16.26 15.16
N TYR A 241 12.93 14.95 15.20
CA TYR A 241 11.96 13.96 15.66
C TYR A 241 11.60 14.13 17.13
N VAL A 242 12.55 14.56 17.98
CA VAL A 242 12.26 14.82 19.40
C VAL A 242 11.34 16.03 19.59
N GLU A 243 11.20 16.88 18.58
CA GLU A 243 10.24 18.01 18.59
C GLU A 243 8.81 17.54 18.32
N LEU A 244 8.62 16.31 17.79
CA LEU A 244 7.31 15.80 17.38
C LEU A 244 6.56 15.09 18.52
N SER A 245 7.26 14.63 19.56
CA SER A 245 6.66 13.95 20.70
C SER A 245 7.66 13.82 21.86
N ASP A 246 7.19 14.04 23.09
CA ASP A 246 7.97 13.77 24.31
C ASP A 246 8.25 12.28 24.54
N ALA A 247 7.54 11.39 23.81
CA ALA A 247 7.73 9.94 23.90
C ALA A 247 9.04 9.47 23.24
N ILE A 248 9.71 10.33 22.46
CA ILE A 248 10.97 9.99 21.78
C ILE A 248 12.07 10.92 22.26
N THR A 249 13.15 10.30 22.71
CA THR A 249 14.32 10.98 23.19
C THR A 249 15.46 10.91 22.16
N MET A 250 16.47 11.76 22.34
CA MET A 250 17.71 11.64 21.56
C MET A 250 18.38 10.27 21.79
N GLY A 251 18.22 9.69 22.98
CA GLY A 251 18.75 8.37 23.31
C GLY A 251 18.14 7.25 22.46
N ASP A 252 16.88 7.37 22.06
CA ASP A 252 16.23 6.39 21.16
C ASP A 252 16.84 6.46 19.75
N LEU A 253 17.11 7.67 19.25
CA LEU A 253 17.76 7.88 17.96
C LEU A 253 19.21 7.37 17.99
N ASP A 254 19.97 7.71 19.04
CA ASP A 254 21.34 7.25 19.24
C ASP A 254 21.42 5.72 19.39
N GLY A 255 20.42 5.10 20.03
CA GLY A 255 20.30 3.65 20.14
C GLY A 255 20.21 2.98 18.76
N ILE A 256 19.42 3.53 17.84
CA ILE A 256 19.36 3.04 16.46
C ILE A 256 20.71 3.24 15.74
N GLU A 257 21.37 4.37 15.91
CA GLU A 257 22.70 4.61 15.32
C GLU A 257 23.76 3.61 15.80
N GLY A 258 23.71 3.29 17.10
CA GLY A 258 24.53 2.24 17.69
C GLY A 258 24.30 0.89 17.01
N LEU A 259 23.03 0.51 16.80
CA LEU A 259 22.68 -0.73 16.10
C LEU A 259 23.13 -0.74 14.64
N VAL A 260 23.04 0.40 13.93
CA VAL A 260 23.56 0.52 12.57
C VAL A 260 25.07 0.30 12.56
N SER A 261 25.80 0.94 13.47
CA SER A 261 27.25 0.80 13.59
C SER A 261 27.67 -0.65 13.86
N GLN A 262 26.96 -1.34 14.75
CA GLN A 262 27.19 -2.76 15.05
C GLN A 262 26.91 -3.67 13.85
N ARG A 263 26.03 -3.27 12.94
CA ARG A 263 25.60 -4.06 11.77
C ARG A 263 26.33 -3.69 10.47
N GLY A 264 27.55 -3.18 10.59
CA GLY A 264 28.40 -2.84 9.43
C GLY A 264 28.25 -1.41 8.92
N GLY A 265 27.56 -0.54 9.68
CA GLY A 265 27.47 0.89 9.40
C GLY A 265 26.49 1.25 8.29
N ARG A 266 26.57 2.52 7.86
CA ARG A 266 25.74 3.06 6.78
C ARG A 266 26.00 2.35 5.46
N ARG A 267 24.91 1.90 4.84
CA ARG A 267 24.92 1.30 3.51
C ARG A 267 24.82 2.42 2.50
N LYS A 268 25.68 2.41 1.49
CA LYS A 268 25.53 3.29 0.34
C LYS A 268 24.36 2.76 -0.50
N TYR A 269 23.15 3.17 -0.15
CA TYR A 269 21.91 2.88 -0.89
C TYR A 269 22.08 3.00 -2.41
N ARG A 270 22.73 4.10 -2.83
CA ARG A 270 23.09 4.36 -4.23
C ARG A 270 23.96 3.25 -4.83
N ASN A 271 24.90 2.66 -4.10
CA ASN A 271 25.75 1.59 -4.62
C ASN A 271 25.04 0.23 -4.67
N THR A 272 24.13 -0.02 -3.72
CA THR A 272 23.33 -1.26 -3.69
C THR A 272 22.29 -1.30 -4.80
N LEU A 273 21.71 -0.15 -5.17
CA LEU A 273 20.71 -0.06 -6.25
C LEU A 273 21.29 0.32 -7.62
N ALA A 274 22.16 1.34 -7.69
CA ALA A 274 22.55 1.98 -8.96
C ALA A 274 23.50 1.16 -9.84
N SER A 275 23.88 -0.06 -9.44
CA SER A 275 24.53 -0.98 -10.38
C SER A 275 23.57 -1.40 -11.51
N ASN A 276 22.25 -1.29 -11.30
CA ASN A 276 21.24 -1.80 -12.23
C ASN A 276 20.01 -0.89 -12.44
N ILE A 277 19.99 0.32 -11.87
CA ILE A 277 18.90 1.30 -12.08
C ILE A 277 19.48 2.67 -12.47
N SER A 278 18.71 3.42 -13.26
CA SER A 278 19.13 4.73 -13.78
C SER A 278 19.28 5.77 -12.65
N LYS A 279 20.06 6.84 -12.90
CA LYS A 279 20.21 7.94 -11.94
C LYS A 279 18.89 8.68 -11.72
N GLU A 280 18.08 8.76 -12.78
CA GLU A 280 16.74 9.32 -12.76
C GLU A 280 15.84 8.54 -11.80
N THR A 281 15.85 7.19 -11.88
CA THR A 281 15.09 6.32 -10.97
C THR A 281 15.50 6.49 -9.51
N VAL A 282 16.80 6.55 -9.24
CA VAL A 282 17.31 6.84 -7.88
C VAL A 282 16.85 8.22 -7.41
N SER A 283 16.93 9.24 -8.26
CA SER A 283 16.51 10.60 -7.91
C SER A 283 15.01 10.69 -7.63
N PHE A 284 14.18 9.88 -8.29
CA PHE A 284 12.75 9.80 -8.00
C PHE A 284 12.50 9.13 -6.65
N LEU A 285 13.16 7.99 -6.38
CA LEU A 285 13.06 7.28 -5.10
C LEU A 285 13.49 8.12 -3.90
N ASP A 286 14.57 8.91 -4.03
CA ASP A 286 15.06 9.82 -2.98
C ASP A 286 14.00 10.84 -2.50
N LYS A 287 12.96 11.10 -3.30
CA LYS A 287 11.86 12.02 -2.94
C LYS A 287 10.86 11.37 -1.98
N PHE A 288 10.63 10.06 -2.12
CA PHE A 288 9.77 9.30 -1.20
C PHE A 288 10.49 9.00 0.11
N MET A 289 11.78 8.67 0.03
CA MET A 289 12.58 8.18 1.16
C MET A 289 13.20 9.29 2.00
N LYS A 290 12.55 10.45 2.07
CA LYS A 290 12.89 11.47 3.06
C LYS A 290 12.46 10.99 4.43
N LEU A 291 13.39 10.98 5.37
CA LEU A 291 13.11 10.54 6.73
C LEU A 291 12.08 11.46 7.38
N ASP A 292 12.32 12.76 7.40
CA ASP A 292 11.29 13.70 7.85
C ASP A 292 10.09 13.75 6.86
N PRO A 293 8.87 13.46 7.31
CA PRO A 293 7.68 13.51 6.46
C PRO A 293 7.39 14.89 5.87
N ARG A 294 7.83 15.99 6.50
CA ARG A 294 7.66 17.37 6.01
C ARG A 294 8.45 17.64 4.74
N ASP A 295 9.54 16.90 4.55
CA ASP A 295 10.42 17.03 3.38
C ASP A 295 9.93 16.18 2.19
N ARG A 296 8.93 15.31 2.39
CA ARG A 296 8.33 14.52 1.30
C ARG A 296 7.38 15.39 0.47
N PRO A 297 7.47 15.38 -0.88
CA PRO A 297 6.57 16.13 -1.75
C PRO A 297 5.13 15.60 -1.68
N SER A 298 4.17 16.34 -2.21
CA SER A 298 2.78 15.89 -2.41
C SER A 298 2.68 14.87 -3.56
N PRO A 299 1.62 14.05 -3.61
CA PRO A 299 1.36 13.20 -4.79
C PRO A 299 1.29 13.99 -6.10
N GLN A 300 0.72 15.20 -6.08
CA GLN A 300 0.58 16.08 -7.24
C GLN A 300 1.94 16.55 -7.77
N GLU A 301 2.89 16.86 -6.89
CA GLU A 301 4.26 17.19 -7.29
C GLU A 301 4.99 15.98 -7.88
N LEU A 302 4.83 14.80 -7.29
CA LEU A 302 5.43 13.56 -7.79
C LEU A 302 4.86 13.12 -9.14
N LEU A 303 3.57 13.39 -9.41
CA LEU A 303 2.95 13.10 -10.71
C LEU A 303 3.52 13.96 -11.86
N ARG A 304 4.14 15.10 -11.55
CA ARG A 304 4.79 15.99 -12.52
C ARG A 304 6.27 15.68 -12.71
N ASP A 305 6.78 14.66 -12.02
CA ASP A 305 8.18 14.28 -12.10
C ASP A 305 8.54 13.72 -13.48
N GLN A 306 9.72 14.07 -13.98
CA GLN A 306 10.24 13.61 -15.26
C GLN A 306 10.34 12.09 -15.33
N TRP A 307 10.56 11.40 -14.20
CA TRP A 307 10.61 9.93 -14.17
C TRP A 307 9.30 9.27 -14.65
N LEU A 308 8.16 9.96 -14.50
CA LEU A 308 6.85 9.51 -14.99
C LEU A 308 6.49 10.07 -16.38
N SER A 309 7.41 10.76 -17.04
CA SER A 309 7.19 11.29 -18.39
C SER A 309 7.00 10.16 -19.40
N GLY A 310 6.01 10.29 -20.28
CA GLY A 310 5.71 9.31 -21.34
C GLY A 310 4.89 8.09 -20.88
N VAL A 311 4.60 7.98 -19.57
CA VAL A 311 3.77 6.90 -19.03
C VAL A 311 2.29 7.18 -19.33
N VAL A 312 1.70 6.35 -20.18
CA VAL A 312 0.25 6.39 -20.50
C VAL A 312 -0.53 5.60 -19.45
N ASP A 313 -1.74 6.08 -19.15
CA ASP A 313 -2.67 5.45 -18.20
C ASP A 313 -3.16 4.09 -18.71
#